data_AF-A0A7K0EQV8-F1
#
_entry.id   AF-A0A7K0EQV8-F1
#
_cell.length_a   1.000
_cell.length_b   1.000
_cell.length_c   1.000
_cell.angle_alpha   90.00
_cell.angle_beta   90.00
_cell.angle_gamma   90.00
#
_symmetry.space_group_name_H-M   'P 1'
#
loop_
_entity.id
_entity.type
_entity.pdbx_description
1 polymer ?
#
loop_
_entity_poly.entity_id
_entity_poly.type
_entity_poly.pdbx_seq_one_letter_code
_entity_poly.pdbx_strand_id
1 'polypeptide(L)'
;MEKMFVVRAVGVDELGVETPTTIPMKLAEKPEVEIIEQDLDAQYPHLKHRVIEIEELKTPGQVEDWQHSYLGSVFGSEHQVNEPEEKRDE
;
A
#
# COMPACT_ATOMS: atom_id res chain seq x y z
N MET A 1 -12.30 1.40 -10.52
CA MET A 1 -11.60 2.37 -9.66
C MET A 1 -10.13 2.24 -9.95
N GLU A 2 -9.39 3.35 -10.15
CA GLU A 2 -7.95 3.28 -10.40
C GLU A 2 -7.20 3.10 -9.08
N LYS A 3 -6.28 2.14 -9.03
CA LYS A 3 -5.39 1.85 -7.91
C LYS A 3 -3.97 2.31 -8.26
N MET A 4 -3.18 2.65 -7.24
CA MET A 4 -1.76 2.93 -7.41
C MET A 4 -0.94 1.73 -6.99
N PHE A 5 0.07 1.41 -7.79
CA PHE A 5 1.03 0.35 -7.52
C PHE A 5 2.45 0.93 -7.57
N VAL A 6 3.31 0.42 -6.71
CA VAL A 6 4.75 0.68 -6.75
C VAL A 6 5.41 -0.61 -7.19
N VAL A 7 6.06 -0.57 -8.35
CA VAL A 7 6.82 -1.70 -8.88
C VAL A 7 8.30 -1.45 -8.62
N ARG A 8 8.96 -2.42 -7.98
CA ARG A 8 10.41 -2.44 -7.82
C ARG A 8 10.97 -3.46 -8.79
N ALA A 9 11.86 -3.02 -9.66
CA ALA A 9 12.54 -3.85 -10.64
C ALA A 9 14.05 -3.62 -10.60
N VAL A 10 14.81 -4.57 -11.12
CA VAL A 10 16.25 -4.42 -11.37
C VAL A 10 16.48 -4.50 -12.86
N GLY A 11 17.10 -3.47 -13.43
CA GLY A 11 17.61 -3.49 -14.79
C GLY A 11 19.03 -4.04 -14.80
N VAL A 12 19.33 -4.97 -15.69
CA VAL A 12 20.67 -5.53 -15.91
C VAL A 12 21.16 -5.09 -17.28
N ASP A 13 22.33 -4.46 -17.33
CA ASP A 13 22.95 -4.04 -18.59
C ASP A 13 23.75 -5.17 -19.27
N GLU A 14 24.29 -4.89 -20.46
CA GLU A 14 25.11 -5.85 -21.23
C GLU A 14 26.41 -6.25 -20.51
N LEU A 15 26.85 -5.48 -19.52
CA LEU A 15 28.03 -5.75 -18.71
C LEU A 15 27.69 -6.52 -17.42
N GLY A 16 26.40 -6.81 -17.18
CA GLY A 16 25.91 -7.52 -16.00
C GLY A 16 25.74 -6.64 -14.76
N VAL A 17 25.74 -5.31 -14.91
CA VAL A 17 25.53 -4.38 -13.80
C VAL A 17 24.06 -4.27 -13.48
N GLU A 18 23.72 -4.56 -12.22
CA GLU A 18 22.35 -4.46 -11.69
C GLU A 18 22.05 -3.05 -11.21
N THR A 19 21.01 -2.43 -11.76
CA THR A 19 20.53 -1.11 -11.35
C THR A 19 19.11 -1.21 -10.79
N PRO A 20 18.91 -1.01 -9.47
CA PRO A 20 17.59 -1.04 -8.86
C PRO A 20 16.78 0.18 -9.28
N THR A 21 15.52 -0.04 -9.64
CA THR A 21 14.59 0.96 -10.15
C THR A 21 13.22 0.81 -9.48
N THR A 22 12.58 1.92 -9.15
CA THR A 22 11.23 1.95 -8.59
C THR A 22 10.33 2.79 -9.47
N ILE A 23 9.23 2.20 -9.95
CA ILE A 23 8.31 2.80 -10.92
C ILE A 23 6.90 2.86 -10.31
N PRO A 24 6.30 4.06 -10.18
CA PRO A 24 4.90 4.19 -9.82
C PRO A 24 4.02 3.88 -11.05
N MET A 25 3.02 3.01 -10.88
CA MET A 25 2.04 2.67 -11.90
C MET A 25 0.62 2.93 -11.41
N LYS A 26 -0.24 3.39 -12.30
CA LYS A 26 -1.66 3.62 -12.01
C LYS A 26 -2.49 2.70 -12.89
N LEU A 27 -3.13 1.70 -12.28
CA LEU A 27 -3.81 0.63 -12.99
C LEU A 27 -5.12 0.26 -12.28
N ALA A 28 -6.09 -0.29 -13.01
CA ALA A 28 -7.35 -0.73 -12.42
C ALA A 28 -7.18 -1.98 -11.54
N GLU A 29 -6.24 -2.86 -11.92
CA GLU A 29 -5.97 -4.13 -11.28
C GLU A 29 -4.46 -4.35 -11.15
N LYS A 30 -4.06 -5.34 -10.35
CA LYS A 30 -2.65 -5.65 -10.14
C LYS A 30 -2.04 -6.14 -11.46
N PRO A 31 -0.99 -5.46 -11.98
CA PRO A 31 -0.35 -5.89 -13.21
C PRO A 31 0.38 -7.24 -13.03
N GLU A 32 0.47 -7.99 -14.12
CA GLU A 32 1.29 -9.19 -14.20
C GLU A 32 2.76 -8.80 -14.38
N VAL A 33 3.64 -9.57 -13.73
CA VAL A 33 5.09 -9.35 -13.77
C VAL A 33 5.62 -9.37 -15.21
N GLU A 34 5.20 -10.35 -16.01
CA GLU A 34 5.67 -10.52 -17.39
C GLU A 34 5.32 -9.31 -18.28
N ILE A 35 4.16 -8.71 -18.07
CA ILE A 35 3.73 -7.53 -18.84
C ILE A 35 4.61 -6.33 -18.49
N ILE A 36 4.91 -6.13 -17.21
CA ILE A 36 5.77 -5.02 -16.78
C ILE A 36 7.21 -5.22 -17.28
N GLU A 37 7.74 -6.43 -17.21
CA GLU A 37 9.08 -6.73 -17.72
C GLU A 37 9.17 -6.47 -19.23
N GLN A 38 8.16 -6.90 -20.00
CA GLN A 38 8.11 -6.63 -21.45
C GLN A 38 8.01 -5.14 -21.77
N ASP A 39 7.20 -4.38 -21.03
CA ASP A 39 7.07 -2.94 -21.22
C ASP A 39 8.37 -2.21 -20.88
N LEU A 40 9.04 -2.59 -19.79
CA LEU A 40 10.32 -2.00 -19.40
C LEU A 40 11.43 -2.35 -20.38
N ASP A 41 11.50 -3.59 -20.85
CA ASP A 41 12.45 -4.01 -21.90
C ASP A 41 12.18 -3.28 -23.23
N ALA A 42 10.93 -3.01 -23.57
CA ALA A 42 10.57 -2.27 -24.77
C ALA A 42 10.95 -0.78 -24.67
N GLN A 43 10.78 -0.17 -23.49
CA GLN A 43 11.14 1.22 -23.23
C GLN A 43 12.65 1.43 -23.13
N TYR A 44 13.37 0.46 -22.55
CA TYR A 44 14.81 0.50 -22.36
C TYR A 44 15.46 -0.74 -23.00
N PRO A 45 15.61 -0.76 -24.34
CA PRO A 45 16.06 -1.94 -25.08
C PRO A 45 17.50 -2.39 -24.79
N HIS A 46 18.27 -1.57 -24.08
CA HIS A 46 19.65 -1.84 -23.66
C HIS A 46 19.73 -2.47 -22.26
N LEU A 47 18.59 -2.63 -21.58
CA LEU A 47 18.50 -3.22 -20.25
C LEU A 47 17.55 -4.41 -20.30
N LYS A 48 17.87 -5.43 -19.50
CA LYS A 48 16.98 -6.54 -19.19
C LYS A 48 16.40 -6.34 -17.80
N HIS A 49 15.08 -6.20 -17.69
CA HIS A 49 14.43 -5.91 -16.43
C HIS A 49 13.91 -7.19 -15.79
N ARG A 50 14.01 -7.23 -14.47
CA ARG A 50 13.39 -8.24 -13.63
C ARG A 50 12.63 -7.57 -12.52
N VAL A 51 11.33 -7.84 -12.40
CA VAL A 51 10.51 -7.32 -11.32
C VAL A 51 10.80 -8.11 -10.04
N ILE A 52 11.02 -7.39 -8.94
CA ILE A 52 11.29 -7.94 -7.62
C ILE A 52 10.02 -7.91 -6.77
N GLU A 53 9.28 -6.80 -6.82
CA GLU A 53 8.15 -6.57 -5.94
C GLU A 53 7.10 -5.67 -6.62
N ILE A 54 5.83 -5.97 -6.37
CA ILE A 54 4.69 -5.14 -6.78
C ILE A 54 3.84 -4.90 -5.54
N GLU A 55 3.85 -3.67 -5.04
CA GLU A 55 3.09 -3.24 -3.86
C GLU A 55 1.89 -2.39 -4.30
N GLU A 56 0.69 -2.71 -3.80
CA GLU A 56 -0.49 -1.84 -3.97
C GLU A 56 -0.45 -0.75 -2.90
N LEU A 57 -0.40 0.50 -3.32
CA LEU A 57 -0.49 1.62 -2.39
C LEU A 57 -1.93 1.77 -1.90
N LYS A 58 -2.07 1.76 -0.57
CA LYS A 58 -3.35 2.03 0.08
C LYS A 58 -3.84 3.43 -0.28
N THR A 59 -5.13 3.53 -0.56
CA THR A 59 -5.79 4.84 -0.71
C THR A 59 -5.83 5.57 0.65
N PRO A 60 -5.91 6.92 0.67
CA PRO A 60 -5.99 7.68 1.91
C PRO A 60 -7.05 7.16 2.91
N GLY A 61 -8.25 6.81 2.42
CA GLY A 61 -9.30 6.24 3.28
C GLY A 61 -8.94 4.89 3.90
N GLN A 62 -8.16 4.04 3.21
CA GLN A 62 -7.65 2.78 3.78
C GLN A 62 -6.49 3.00 4.77
N VAL A 63 -5.80 4.13 4.71
CA VAL A 63 -4.77 4.53 5.67
C VAL A 63 -5.43 5.10 6.94
N GLU A 64 -6.54 5.83 6.82
CA GLU A 64 -7.32 6.31 7.97
C GLU A 64 -7.84 5.15 8.83
N ASP A 65 -8.44 4.12 8.22
CA ASP A 65 -8.84 2.88 8.92
C ASP A 65 -7.68 2.15 9.62
N TRP A 66 -6.46 2.25 9.07
CA TRP A 66 -5.27 1.68 9.69
C TRP A 66 -4.82 2.46 10.93
N GLN A 67 -4.93 3.80 10.93
CA GLN A 67 -4.67 4.60 12.13
C GLN A 67 -5.68 4.31 13.24
N HIS A 68 -6.95 4.07 12.90
CA HIS A 68 -7.97 3.70 13.87
C HIS A 68 -7.79 2.27 14.45
N SER A 69 -7.09 1.39 13.75
CA SER A 69 -6.77 0.03 14.23
C SER A 69 -5.50 -0.02 15.10
N TYR A 70 -4.49 0.83 14.82
CA TYR A 70 -3.25 0.89 15.60
C TYR A 70 -3.38 1.75 16.86
N LEU A 71 -4.27 2.76 16.84
CA LEU A 71 -4.68 3.50 18.04
C LEU A 71 -5.93 2.86 18.66
N GLY A 72 -5.82 1.58 19.01
CA GLY A 72 -6.76 0.98 19.95
C GLY A 72 -6.86 1.84 21.20
N SER A 73 -7.97 2.56 21.34
CA SER A 73 -8.47 3.20 22.56
C SER A 73 -7.42 3.87 23.46
N VAL A 74 -6.69 4.87 22.96
CA VAL A 74 -5.79 5.70 23.80
C VAL A 74 -6.33 7.10 24.07
N PHE A 75 -7.60 7.37 23.76
CA PHE A 75 -8.32 8.54 24.27
C PHE A 75 -9.35 8.06 25.27
N GLY A 76 -9.15 8.45 26.53
CA GLY A 76 -10.03 8.13 27.64
C GLY A 76 -11.46 8.55 27.35
N SER A 77 -12.37 7.58 27.42
CA SER A 77 -13.79 7.84 27.67
C SER A 77 -13.99 8.08 29.17
N GLU A 78 -13.47 9.18 29.68
CA GLU A 78 -14.10 9.81 30.84
C GLU A 78 -15.26 10.68 30.32
N HIS A 79 -16.44 10.48 30.93
CA HIS A 79 -17.77 11.08 30.67
C HIS A 79 -18.61 10.43 29.56
N GLN A 80 -19.88 10.03 29.78
CA GLN A 80 -20.80 10.14 30.92
C GLN A 80 -22.03 9.26 30.59
N VAL A 81 -22.55 8.44 31.51
CA VAL A 81 -23.97 8.04 31.47
C VAL A 81 -24.50 8.00 32.91
N ASN A 82 -25.45 8.91 33.17
CA ASN A 82 -26.36 8.98 34.31
C ASN A 82 -26.75 7.59 34.84
N GLU A 83 -26.49 7.30 36.11
CA GLU A 83 -27.32 6.35 36.86
C GLU A 83 -28.58 7.10 37.36
N PRO A 84 -29.80 6.68 36.99
CA PRO A 84 -31.01 7.21 37.59
C PRO A 84 -31.16 6.69 39.03
N GLU A 85 -31.53 7.59 39.95
CA GLU A 85 -32.07 7.23 41.27
C GLU A 85 -33.17 6.17 41.13
N GLU A 86 -32.98 5.01 41.76
CA GLU A 86 -34.08 4.13 42.13
C GLU A 86 -34.05 3.85 43.64
N LYS A 87 -35.09 4.33 44.30
CA LYS A 87 -35.43 4.15 45.71
C LYS A 87 -35.34 2.69 46.16
N ARG A 88 -34.86 2.47 47.38
CA ARG A 88 -35.40 1.41 48.26
C ARG A 88 -35.55 1.95 49.68
N ASP A 89 -36.79 2.22 50.02
CA ASP A 89 -37.34 2.11 51.37
C ASP A 89 -37.23 0.63 51.83
N GLU A 90 -36.61 0.38 52.98
CA GLU A 90 -37.10 -0.44 54.13
C GLU A 90 -36.04 -0.52 55.23
#